data_AF-A0A142YHA1-F1
#
_entry.id   AF-A0A142YHA1-F1
#
_cell.length_a   1.000
_cell.length_b   1.000
_cell.length_c   1.000
_cell.angle_alpha   90.00
_cell.angle_beta   90.00
_cell.angle_gamma   90.00
#
_symmetry.space_group_name_H-M   'P 1'
#
loop_
_entity.id
_entity.type
_entity.pdbx_description
1 polymer ?
#
loop_
_entity_poly.entity_id
_entity_poly.type
_entity_poly.pdbx_seq_one_letter_code
_entity_poly.pdbx_strand_id
1 'polypeptide(L)'
;MKVRRIVRSSWAVALVAAAWGAAGCGDAAPSPTDPAASRVHLAAALDAWKAGGAQADLSAKSPPVQVLDRDWQKGTKVTDYRIEGEGQPLGAGVQWPVELTLVNEKGKSAKKRVVYVVNDGDVVSIARQDVDF
;
A
#
# COMPACT_ATOMS: atom_id res chain seq x y z
N MET A 1 32.79 -66.04 21.31
CA MET A 1 32.43 -65.12 20.22
C MET A 1 30.99 -65.37 19.78
N LYS A 2 30.12 -64.35 19.87
CA LYS A 2 28.91 -64.12 19.05
C LYS A 2 28.36 -62.74 19.39
N VAL A 3 28.68 -61.75 18.57
CA VAL A 3 28.17 -60.38 18.66
C VAL A 3 26.78 -60.34 18.00
N ARG A 4 25.74 -60.04 18.77
CA ARG A 4 24.40 -59.79 18.23
C ARG A 4 24.22 -58.28 18.04
N ARG A 5 24.25 -57.84 16.78
CA ARG A 5 23.79 -56.50 16.37
C ARG A 5 22.31 -56.39 16.71
N ILE A 6 21.95 -55.44 17.56
CA ILE A 6 20.56 -54.99 17.67
C ILE A 6 20.58 -53.50 17.36
N VAL A 7 20.31 -53.21 16.09
CA VAL A 7 19.91 -51.91 15.59
C VAL A 7 18.66 -51.52 16.36
N ARG A 8 18.78 -50.54 17.26
CA ARG A 8 17.66 -49.99 18.00
C ARG A 8 17.79 -48.47 18.01
N SER A 9 16.65 -47.84 17.70
CA SER A 9 16.37 -46.42 17.92
C SER A 9 16.80 -45.46 16.81
N SER A 10 16.21 -45.60 15.62
CA SER A 10 16.19 -44.53 14.61
C SER A 10 14.79 -43.99 14.32
N TRP A 11 13.79 -44.27 15.17
CA TRP A 11 12.40 -43.80 14.96
C TRP A 11 12.03 -42.59 15.83
N ALA A 12 12.75 -42.32 16.93
CA ALA A 12 12.43 -41.21 17.83
C ALA A 12 12.89 -39.83 17.30
N VAL A 13 13.92 -39.78 16.45
CA VAL A 13 14.47 -38.51 15.91
C VAL A 13 13.62 -37.96 14.77
N ALA A 14 12.90 -38.81 14.03
CA ALA A 14 12.09 -38.38 12.89
C ALA A 14 10.81 -37.62 13.28
N LEU A 15 10.26 -37.86 14.48
CA LEU A 15 9.01 -37.21 14.91
C LEU A 15 9.22 -35.79 15.48
N VAL A 16 10.39 -35.48 16.03
CA VAL A 16 10.70 -34.14 16.54
C VAL A 16 11.03 -33.17 15.40
N ALA A 17 11.65 -33.65 14.31
CA ALA A 17 11.97 -32.82 13.14
C ALA A 17 10.72 -32.42 12.32
N ALA A 18 9.65 -33.21 12.34
CA ALA A 18 8.41 -32.91 11.63
C ALA A 18 7.56 -31.83 12.31
N ALA A 19 7.68 -31.65 13.63
CA ALA A 19 6.91 -30.66 14.39
C ALA A 19 7.40 -29.21 14.20
N TRP A 20 8.64 -29.01 13.75
CA TRP A 20 9.19 -27.66 13.52
C TRP A 20 8.81 -27.03 12.18
N GLY A 21 8.28 -27.81 11.23
CA GLY A 21 7.88 -27.30 9.91
C GLY A 21 6.53 -26.58 9.87
N ALA A 22 5.71 -26.70 10.93
CA ALA A 22 4.35 -26.16 10.96
C ALA A 22 4.22 -24.81 11.68
N ALA A 23 5.30 -24.25 12.23
CA ALA A 23 5.32 -22.89 12.78
C ALA A 23 5.53 -21.82 11.67
N GLY A 24 4.95 -22.07 10.49
CA GLY A 24 4.88 -21.10 9.40
C GLY A 24 3.76 -20.12 9.68
N CYS A 25 4.15 -18.89 10.02
CA CYS A 25 3.35 -17.70 10.27
C CYS A 25 2.04 -17.66 9.47
N GLY A 26 0.91 -17.84 10.16
CA GLY A 26 -0.43 -17.68 9.61
C GLY A 26 -0.91 -16.25 9.79
N ASP A 27 -0.41 -15.32 8.97
CA ASP A 27 -1.10 -14.04 8.78
C ASP A 27 -2.13 -14.22 7.67
N ALA A 28 -3.39 -13.93 8.00
CA ALA A 28 -4.46 -13.90 7.01
C ALA A 28 -4.13 -12.86 5.95
N ALA A 29 -4.41 -13.17 4.67
CA ALA A 29 -4.27 -12.19 3.60
C ALA A 29 -5.12 -10.95 3.93
N PRO A 30 -4.62 -9.73 3.66
CA PRO A 30 -5.36 -8.51 3.93
C PRO A 30 -6.69 -8.51 3.16
N SER A 31 -7.74 -7.99 3.80
CA SER A 31 -9.05 -7.84 3.18
C SER A 31 -8.96 -6.91 1.96
N PRO A 32 -9.68 -7.22 0.86
CA PRO A 32 -9.77 -6.31 -0.27
C PRO A 32 -10.35 -4.95 0.15
N THR A 33 -9.71 -3.89 -0.33
CA THR A 33 -10.15 -2.51 -0.14
C THR A 33 -11.47 -2.27 -0.89
N ASP A 34 -12.43 -1.64 -0.23
CA ASP A 34 -13.67 -1.19 -0.87
C ASP A 34 -13.41 -0.01 -1.84
N PRO A 35 -13.83 -0.08 -3.11
CA PRO A 35 -13.65 1.01 -4.05
C PRO A 35 -14.25 2.33 -3.58
N ALA A 36 -15.46 2.35 -3.01
CA ALA A 36 -16.09 3.60 -2.59
C ALA A 36 -15.32 4.27 -1.44
N ALA A 37 -14.94 3.50 -0.41
CA ALA A 37 -14.10 4.00 0.69
C ALA A 37 -12.75 4.51 0.18
N SER A 38 -12.09 3.76 -0.71
CA SER A 38 -10.79 4.14 -1.27
C SER A 38 -10.84 5.46 -2.05
N ARG A 39 -11.94 5.71 -2.77
CA ARG A 39 -12.17 6.97 -3.50
C ARG A 39 -12.30 8.15 -2.54
N VAL A 40 -12.99 7.96 -1.42
CA VAL A 40 -13.13 8.98 -0.37
C VAL A 40 -11.77 9.31 0.25
N HIS A 41 -10.96 8.30 0.57
CA HIS A 41 -9.61 8.51 1.10
C HIS A 41 -8.71 9.26 0.12
N LEU A 42 -8.74 8.88 -1.17
CA LEU A 42 -7.98 9.56 -2.21
C LEU A 42 -8.42 11.02 -2.38
N ALA A 43 -9.73 11.27 -2.46
CA ALA A 43 -10.27 12.62 -2.58
C ALA A 43 -9.85 13.49 -1.39
N ALA A 44 -9.97 12.99 -0.16
CA ALA A 44 -9.57 13.71 1.04
C ALA A 44 -8.07 14.05 1.06
N ALA A 45 -7.21 13.16 0.56
CA ALA A 45 -5.78 13.43 0.42
C ALA A 45 -5.49 14.49 -0.65
N LEU A 46 -6.14 14.40 -1.83
CA LEU A 46 -5.99 15.37 -2.91
C LEU A 46 -6.54 16.76 -2.54
N ASP A 47 -7.62 16.82 -1.77
CA ASP A 47 -8.17 18.05 -1.21
C ASP A 47 -7.21 18.70 -0.20
N ALA A 48 -6.61 17.89 0.68
CA ALA A 48 -5.59 18.37 1.61
C ALA A 48 -4.37 18.93 0.85
N TRP A 49 -3.93 18.25 -0.22
CA TRP A 49 -2.87 18.75 -1.08
C TRP A 49 -3.24 20.08 -1.76
N LYS A 50 -4.45 20.16 -2.31
CA LYS A 50 -4.98 21.37 -2.96
C LYS A 50 -5.10 22.55 -2.00
N ALA A 51 -5.43 22.29 -0.74
CA ALA A 51 -5.45 23.28 0.34
C ALA A 51 -4.05 23.71 0.81
N GLY A 52 -2.98 23.10 0.29
CA GLY A 52 -1.60 23.39 0.68
C GLY A 52 -1.12 22.66 1.94
N GLY A 53 -1.85 21.62 2.38
CA GLY A 53 -1.45 20.77 3.50
C GLY A 53 -0.23 19.91 3.18
N ALA A 54 0.45 19.46 4.23
CA ALA A 54 1.60 18.56 4.14
C ALA A 54 1.17 17.10 4.30
N GLN A 55 1.94 16.17 3.71
CA GLN A 55 1.70 14.73 3.90
C GLN A 55 1.79 14.32 5.38
N ALA A 56 2.64 14.99 6.17
CA ALA A 56 2.77 14.75 7.60
C ALA A 56 1.47 15.02 8.38
N ASP A 57 0.64 15.96 7.92
CA ASP A 57 -0.65 16.29 8.56
C ASP A 57 -1.65 15.14 8.41
N LEU A 58 -1.54 14.37 7.32
CA LEU A 58 -2.38 13.20 7.05
C LEU A 58 -1.96 11.99 7.92
N SER A 59 -0.66 11.83 8.15
CA SER A 59 -0.13 10.78 9.02
C SER A 59 -0.56 10.93 10.49
N ALA A 60 -0.94 12.14 10.91
CA ALA A 60 -1.41 12.42 12.27
C ALA A 60 -2.93 12.16 12.46
N LYS A 61 -3.66 11.79 11.41
CA LYS A 61 -5.11 11.47 11.49
C LYS A 61 -5.36 10.08 12.08
N SER A 62 -6.64 9.80 12.35
CA SER A 62 -7.12 8.48 12.76
C SER A 62 -8.25 8.03 11.81
N PRO A 63 -8.06 6.97 11.00
CA PRO A 63 -6.82 6.21 10.84
C PRO A 63 -5.70 7.07 10.23
N PRO A 64 -4.42 6.75 10.49
CA PRO A 64 -3.30 7.41 9.84
C PRO A 64 -3.37 7.23 8.32
N VAL A 65 -3.12 8.30 7.57
CA VAL A 65 -3.07 8.26 6.10
C VAL A 65 -1.65 8.55 5.63
N GLN A 66 -1.03 7.59 4.97
CA GLN A 66 0.30 7.73 4.37
C GLN A 66 0.17 7.97 2.87
N VAL A 67 0.78 9.05 2.39
CA VAL A 67 0.78 9.40 0.96
C VAL A 67 2.20 9.36 0.41
N LEU A 68 2.38 8.62 -0.68
CA LEU A 68 3.63 8.51 -1.43
C LEU A 68 3.43 9.17 -2.80
N ASP A 69 3.72 10.47 -2.86
CA ASP A 69 3.68 11.27 -4.09
C ASP A 69 4.92 12.17 -4.20
N ARG A 70 5.69 11.96 -5.27
CA ARG A 70 6.96 12.68 -5.52
C ARG A 70 6.77 14.16 -5.81
N ASP A 71 5.67 14.58 -6.43
CA ASP A 71 5.42 15.98 -6.78
C ASP A 71 4.97 16.76 -5.55
N TRP A 72 4.16 16.13 -4.69
CA TRP A 72 3.79 16.70 -3.40
C TRP A 72 5.03 16.86 -2.49
N GLN A 73 5.88 15.84 -2.40
CA GLN A 73 7.14 15.90 -1.65
C GLN A 73 8.08 17.02 -2.14
N LYS A 74 8.03 17.35 -3.43
CA LYS A 74 8.82 18.43 -4.04
C LYS A 74 8.18 19.82 -3.89
N GLY A 75 7.09 19.95 -3.13
CA GLY A 75 6.42 21.24 -2.90
C GLY A 75 5.54 21.71 -4.06
N THR A 76 5.28 20.87 -5.06
CA THR A 76 4.32 21.18 -6.12
C THR A 76 2.92 21.25 -5.50
N LYS A 77 2.08 22.16 -5.98
CA LYS A 77 0.69 22.31 -5.52
C LYS A 77 -0.27 21.74 -6.53
N VAL A 78 -1.32 21.06 -6.06
CA VAL A 78 -2.51 20.77 -6.88
C VAL A 78 -3.41 22.00 -6.89
N THR A 79 -3.83 22.45 -8.06
CA THR A 79 -4.87 23.48 -8.20
C THR A 79 -6.20 22.90 -8.64
N ASP A 80 -6.18 21.75 -9.31
CA ASP A 80 -7.39 21.01 -9.66
C ASP A 80 -7.10 19.52 -9.84
N TYR A 81 -8.10 18.67 -9.65
CA TYR A 81 -7.97 17.26 -9.94
C TYR A 81 -9.30 16.62 -10.38
N ARG A 82 -9.20 15.50 -11.08
CA ARG A 82 -10.32 14.64 -11.43
C ARG A 82 -9.95 13.18 -11.23
N ILE A 83 -10.62 12.51 -10.30
CA ILE A 83 -10.56 11.05 -10.15
C ILE A 83 -11.46 10.43 -11.23
N GLU A 84 -10.91 9.54 -12.03
CA GLU A 84 -11.58 8.97 -13.20
C GLU A 84 -12.06 7.53 -12.95
N GLY A 85 -13.20 7.18 -13.56
CA GLY A 85 -13.76 5.83 -13.52
C GLY A 85 -14.33 5.42 -12.15
N GLU A 86 -14.47 4.10 -11.98
CA GLU A 86 -15.05 3.46 -10.80
C GLU A 86 -14.01 2.73 -9.93
N GLY A 87 -12.73 2.92 -10.22
CA GLY A 87 -11.63 2.21 -9.57
C GLY A 87 -11.43 0.81 -10.13
N GLN A 88 -10.18 0.35 -10.16
CA GLN A 88 -9.82 -0.99 -10.63
C GLN A 88 -9.15 -1.77 -9.51
N PRO A 89 -9.66 -2.94 -9.09
CA PRO A 89 -9.00 -3.75 -8.08
C PRO A 89 -7.55 -4.11 -8.48
N LEU A 90 -6.62 -3.97 -7.55
CA LEU A 90 -5.22 -4.36 -7.71
C LEU A 90 -4.71 -4.99 -6.41
N GLY A 91 -4.64 -6.32 -6.36
CA GLY A 91 -4.29 -7.04 -5.14
C GLY A 91 -5.31 -6.75 -4.04
N ALA A 92 -4.85 -6.27 -2.89
CA ALA A 92 -5.72 -5.81 -1.80
C ALA A 92 -6.18 -4.35 -1.94
N GLY A 93 -5.64 -3.59 -2.89
CA GLY A 93 -5.93 -2.17 -3.09
C GLY A 93 -6.79 -1.87 -4.31
N VAL A 94 -7.02 -0.58 -4.57
CA VAL A 94 -7.77 -0.08 -5.73
C VAL A 94 -6.95 0.98 -6.46
N GLN A 95 -6.81 0.80 -7.77
CA GLN A 95 -6.19 1.76 -8.70
C GLN A 95 -7.18 2.84 -9.13
N TRP A 96 -6.70 4.08 -9.09
CA TRP A 96 -7.45 5.28 -9.47
C TRP A 96 -6.63 6.12 -10.45
N PRO A 97 -7.00 6.17 -11.73
CA PRO A 97 -6.50 7.18 -12.65
C PRO A 97 -6.98 8.57 -12.21
N VAL A 98 -6.06 9.53 -12.18
CA VAL A 98 -6.33 10.91 -11.76
C VAL A 98 -5.68 11.88 -12.73
N GLU A 99 -6.46 12.82 -13.26
CA GLU A 99 -5.92 14.02 -13.91
C GLU A 99 -5.64 15.06 -12.83
N LEU A 100 -4.38 15.49 -12.70
CA LEU A 100 -3.94 16.55 -11.80
C LEU A 100 -3.60 17.80 -12.61
N THR A 101 -4.02 18.96 -12.14
CA THR A 101 -3.47 20.25 -12.54
C THR A 101 -2.51 20.70 -11.45
N LEU A 102 -1.23 20.77 -11.79
CA LEU A 102 -0.14 21.06 -10.89
C LEU A 102 0.45 22.45 -11.16
N VAL A 103 0.91 23.12 -10.12
CA VAL A 103 1.68 24.36 -10.20
C VAL A 103 2.95 24.19 -9.38
N ASN A 104 4.11 24.38 -10.02
CA ASN A 104 5.40 24.32 -9.33
C ASN A 104 5.73 25.64 -8.62
N GLU A 105 6.82 25.67 -7.86
CA GLU A 105 7.27 26.86 -7.12
C GLU A 105 7.57 28.07 -8.03
N LYS A 106 7.86 27.84 -9.31
CA LYS A 106 8.08 28.90 -10.32
C LYS A 106 6.78 29.41 -10.95
N GLY A 107 5.62 28.94 -10.47
CA GLY A 107 4.30 29.31 -11.00
C GLY A 107 3.93 28.66 -12.32
N LYS A 108 4.74 27.73 -12.85
CA LYS A 108 4.42 27.03 -14.11
C LYS A 108 3.34 25.99 -13.83
N SER A 109 2.26 26.06 -14.59
CA SER A 109 1.17 25.06 -14.55
C SER A 109 1.38 23.94 -15.58
N ALA A 110 1.01 22.72 -15.20
CA ALA A 110 0.96 21.57 -16.09
C ALA A 110 -0.18 20.62 -15.68
N LYS A 111 -0.81 19.99 -16.68
CA LYS A 111 -1.71 18.85 -16.45
C LYS A 111 -0.90 17.55 -16.51
N LYS A 112 -1.13 16.65 -15.56
CA LYS A 112 -0.52 15.31 -15.55
C LYS A 112 -1.59 14.27 -15.24
N ARG A 113 -1.63 13.21 -16.03
CA ARG A 113 -2.45 12.03 -15.72
C ARG A 113 -1.59 11.02 -14.98
N VAL A 114 -2.05 10.57 -13.83
CA VAL A 114 -1.31 9.68 -12.92
C VAL A 114 -2.24 8.57 -12.44
N VAL A 115 -1.67 7.52 -11.85
CA VAL A 115 -2.45 6.45 -11.22
C VAL A 115 -2.04 6.36 -9.76
N TYR A 116 -3.02 6.39 -8.85
CA TYR A 116 -2.82 6.07 -7.43
C TYR A 116 -3.31 4.66 -7.14
N VAL A 117 -2.65 3.98 -6.21
CA VAL A 117 -3.19 2.80 -5.53
C VAL A 117 -3.51 3.19 -4.11
N VAL A 118 -4.72 2.85 -3.70
CA VAL A 118 -5.20 3.05 -2.33
C VAL A 118 -5.41 1.69 -1.69
N ASN A 119 -4.83 1.50 -0.50
CA ASN A 119 -5.11 0.37 0.36
C ASN A 119 -5.76 0.89 1.64
N ASP A 120 -6.90 0.32 2.00
CA ASP A 120 -7.62 0.60 3.23
C ASP A 120 -7.35 -0.52 4.26
N GLY A 121 -6.99 -0.13 5.48
CA GLY A 121 -6.51 -0.99 6.55
C GLY A 121 -6.21 -0.16 7.80
N ASP A 122 -5.46 -0.71 8.77
CA ASP A 122 -5.09 0.02 10.00
C ASP A 122 -4.37 1.35 9.71
N VAL A 123 -3.67 1.40 8.59
CA VAL A 123 -3.10 2.60 7.99
C VAL A 123 -3.60 2.67 6.55
N VAL A 124 -4.21 3.79 6.18
CA VAL A 124 -4.60 4.04 4.79
C VAL A 124 -3.35 4.42 4.00
N SER A 125 -3.01 3.65 2.97
CA SER A 125 -1.84 3.89 2.13
C SER A 125 -2.27 4.35 0.74
N ILE A 126 -1.76 5.50 0.29
CA ILE A 126 -2.03 6.10 -1.02
C ILE A 126 -0.71 6.28 -1.74
N ALA A 127 -0.43 5.45 -2.74
CA ALA A 127 0.83 5.48 -3.46
C ALA A 127 0.62 5.76 -4.94
N ARG A 128 1.35 6.74 -5.47
CA ARG A 128 1.36 7.01 -6.91
C ARG A 128 2.22 5.97 -7.64
N GLN A 129 1.68 5.42 -8.72
CA GLN A 129 2.28 4.34 -9.51
C GLN A 129 2.89 4.79 -10.84
N ASP A 130 3.07 6.08 -11.09
CA ASP A 130 3.53 6.53 -12.40
C ASP A 130 4.90 5.94 -12.78
N VAL A 131 4.88 5.15 -13.86
CA VAL A 131 6.01 4.50 -14.54
C VAL A 131 6.64 5.45 -15.57
N ASP A 132 7.04 6.63 -15.13
CA ASP A 132 7.97 7.43 -15.93
C ASP A 132 9.39 6.94 -15.58
N PHE A 133 9.91 5.98 -16.36
CA PHE A 133 11.33 5.61 -16.41
C PHE A 133 12.10 6.60 -17.28
#